data_AF-A0A2N2HSK2-F1
#
_entry.id   AF-A0A2N2HSK2-F1
#
_cell.length_a   1.000
_cell.length_b   1.000
_cell.length_c   1.000
_cell.angle_alpha   90.00
_cell.angle_beta   90.00
_cell.angle_gamma   90.00
#
_symmetry.space_group_name_H-M   'P 1'
#
loop_
_entity.id
_entity.type
_entity.pdbx_description
1 polymer ?
#
loop_
_entity_poly.entity_id
_entity_poly.type
_entity_poly.pdbx_seq_one_letter_code
_entity_poly.pdbx_strand_id
1 'polypeptide(L)'
;MANWPSIANPDFGFKETVYKPQIRQEFEANYVQSRPRSTRSLKRWELAWSLMSESDYQALLNFFTANQGNTFAWTHPVSGTSYTCRFSTDTLESEVMTAGWRRVSVPIEEL
;
A
#
# COMPACT_ATOMS: atom_id res chain seq x y z
N MET A 1 -6.34 -11.89 -12.74
CA MET A 1 -6.08 -10.85 -11.73
C MET A 1 -6.72 -11.30 -10.44
N ALA A 2 -5.98 -11.35 -9.34
CA ALA A 2 -6.52 -11.76 -8.05
C ALA A 2 -7.32 -10.61 -7.41
N ASN A 3 -8.25 -10.93 -6.53
CA ASN A 3 -9.00 -9.95 -5.75
C ASN A 3 -8.43 -9.90 -4.33
N TRP A 4 -8.41 -8.71 -3.72
CA TRP A 4 -8.05 -8.55 -2.31
C TRP A 4 -8.81 -9.54 -1.42
N PRO A 5 -8.14 -10.17 -0.43
CA PRO A 5 -8.79 -11.17 0.41
C PRO A 5 -9.95 -10.56 1.20
N SER A 6 -10.95 -11.38 1.50
CA SER A 6 -12.10 -10.99 2.33
C SER A 6 -11.70 -10.92 3.81
N ILE A 7 -10.97 -9.87 4.18
CA ILE A 7 -10.54 -9.56 5.56
C ILE A 7 -11.18 -8.28 6.05
N ALA A 8 -11.09 -8.01 7.36
CA ALA A 8 -11.53 -6.74 7.92
C ALA A 8 -10.87 -5.53 7.23
N ASN A 9 -11.61 -4.44 7.10
CA ASN A 9 -11.07 -3.19 6.58
C ASN A 9 -9.90 -2.70 7.44
N PRO A 10 -8.90 -2.04 6.83
CA PRO A 10 -7.83 -1.38 7.58
C PRO A 10 -8.40 -0.27 8.47
N ASP A 11 -7.65 0.05 9.52
CA ASP A 11 -8.03 1.10 10.47
C ASP A 11 -8.16 2.45 9.77
N PHE A 12 -9.20 3.20 10.13
CA PHE A 12 -9.40 4.53 9.57
C PHE A 12 -8.26 5.47 10.00
N GLY A 13 -7.67 6.17 9.03
CA GLY A 13 -6.49 7.03 9.25
C GLY A 13 -5.19 6.52 8.60
N PHE A 14 -5.26 5.49 7.76
CA PHE A 14 -4.12 5.08 6.93
C PHE A 14 -3.65 6.22 6.01
N LYS A 15 -2.35 6.25 5.69
CA LYS A 15 -1.79 7.31 4.85
C LYS A 15 -2.04 7.02 3.38
N GLU A 16 -2.57 8.02 2.69
CA GLU A 16 -2.66 8.06 1.23
C GLU A 16 -1.65 9.07 0.69
N THR A 17 -0.79 8.63 -0.22
CA THR A 17 0.21 9.52 -0.84
C THR A 17 0.12 9.45 -2.35
N VAL A 18 0.12 10.62 -2.99
CA VAL A 18 0.18 10.74 -4.46
C VAL A 18 1.64 10.88 -4.87
N TYR A 19 2.14 9.85 -5.55
CA TYR A 19 3.50 9.79 -6.04
C TYR A 19 3.59 10.29 -7.48
N LYS A 20 4.19 11.47 -7.66
CA LYS A 20 4.54 12.03 -8.98
C LYS A 20 5.98 12.54 -8.97
N PRO A 21 6.95 11.70 -9.36
CA PRO A 21 8.36 12.07 -9.28
C PRO A 21 8.67 13.22 -10.25
N GLN A 22 9.56 14.11 -9.82
CA GLN A 22 10.09 15.21 -10.63
C GLN A 22 11.62 15.19 -10.61
N ILE A 23 12.24 15.64 -11.71
CA ILE A 23 13.68 15.87 -11.80
C ILE A 23 13.89 17.36 -11.49
N ARG A 24 14.82 17.65 -10.58
CA ARG A 24 15.25 19.01 -10.23
C ARG A 24 16.74 19.11 -10.49
N GLN A 25 17.15 20.12 -11.22
CA GLN A 25 18.54 20.44 -11.50
C GLN A 25 18.86 21.81 -10.91
N GLU A 26 19.86 21.85 -10.05
CA GLU A 26 20.32 23.05 -9.34
C GLU A 26 21.46 23.70 -10.11
N PHE A 27 21.53 25.04 -10.07
CA PHE A 27 22.58 25.84 -10.69
C PHE A 27 23.28 26.71 -9.64
N GLU A 28 24.50 27.17 -9.95
CA GLU A 28 25.44 27.83 -9.02
C GLU A 28 24.89 29.10 -8.31
N ALA A 29 23.82 29.70 -8.82
CA ALA A 29 23.15 30.86 -8.23
C ALA A 29 21.82 30.53 -7.52
N ASN A 30 21.65 29.30 -7.02
CA ASN A 30 20.41 28.78 -6.42
C ASN A 30 19.19 28.75 -7.38
N TYR A 31 19.40 28.86 -8.70
CA TYR A 31 18.32 28.59 -9.66
C TYR A 31 18.03 27.10 -9.71
N VAL A 32 16.75 26.74 -9.88
CA VAL A 32 16.32 25.34 -9.99
C VAL A 32 15.44 25.19 -11.23
N GLN A 33 15.87 24.31 -12.14
CA GLN A 33 15.04 23.86 -13.25
C GLN A 33 14.36 22.54 -12.85
N SER A 34 13.02 22.50 -12.91
CA SER A 34 12.24 21.32 -12.57
C SER A 34 11.38 20.83 -13.74
N ARG A 35 11.30 19.51 -13.93
CA ARG A 35 10.33 18.88 -14.83
C ARG A 35 9.76 17.59 -14.23
N PRO A 36 8.53 17.19 -14.55
CA PRO A 36 8.03 15.86 -14.19
C PRO A 36 8.92 14.75 -14.76
N ARG A 37 9.23 13.74 -13.94
CA ARG A 37 9.91 12.52 -14.38
C ARG A 37 8.93 11.57 -15.07
N SER A 38 7.71 11.50 -14.54
CA SER A 38 6.61 10.67 -15.05
C SER A 38 5.41 11.53 -15.40
N THR A 39 4.70 11.17 -16.48
CA THR A 39 3.46 11.81 -16.89
C THR A 39 2.30 11.44 -15.96
N ARG A 40 2.22 10.15 -15.57
CA ARG A 40 1.18 9.61 -14.68
C ARG A 40 1.63 9.67 -13.22
N SER A 41 0.75 10.15 -12.35
CA SER A 41 0.87 10.01 -10.89
C SER A 41 0.33 8.65 -10.46
N LEU A 42 0.99 8.03 -9.47
CA LEU A 42 0.52 6.80 -8.83
C LEU A 42 0.01 7.11 -7.44
N LYS A 43 -1.01 6.40 -6.98
CA LYS A 43 -1.40 6.41 -5.56
C LYS A 43 -0.67 5.32 -4.79
N ARG A 44 -0.31 5.63 -3.55
CA ARG A 44 0.28 4.71 -2.59
C ARG A 44 -0.50 4.77 -1.29
N TRP A 45 -0.70 3.61 -0.69
CA TRP A 45 -1.48 3.45 0.53
C TRP A 45 -0.68 2.66 1.55
N GLU A 46 -0.62 3.15 2.78
CA GLU A 46 -0.02 2.45 3.93
C GLU A 46 -1.14 1.81 4.76
N LEU A 47 -1.65 0.65 4.35
CA LEU A 47 -2.74 -0.01 5.06
C LEU A 47 -2.24 -0.54 6.40
N ALA A 48 -2.95 -0.24 7.49
CA ALA A 48 -2.59 -0.70 8.81
C ALA A 48 -3.81 -1.21 9.57
N TRP A 49 -3.59 -2.22 10.40
CA TRP A 49 -4.56 -2.77 11.33
C TRP A 49 -3.93 -2.80 12.71
N SER A 50 -4.51 -2.12 13.69
CA SER A 50 -4.07 -2.16 15.08
C SER A 50 -4.45 -3.46 15.77
N LEU A 51 -5.58 -4.05 15.37
CA LEU A 51 -6.15 -5.29 15.88
C LEU A 51 -6.74 -6.12 14.74
N MET A 52 -5.92 -6.98 14.15
CA MET A 52 -6.31 -7.99 13.17
C MET A 52 -6.41 -9.36 13.86
N SER A 53 -7.46 -10.12 13.53
CA SER A 53 -7.59 -11.50 14.02
C SER A 53 -6.54 -12.41 13.38
N GLU A 54 -6.16 -13.49 14.06
CA GLU A 54 -5.22 -14.46 13.48
C GLU A 54 -5.72 -15.05 12.15
N SER A 55 -7.02 -15.30 12.00
CA SER A 55 -7.59 -15.81 10.75
C SER A 55 -7.40 -14.86 9.57
N ASP A 56 -7.63 -13.57 9.80
CA ASP A 56 -7.50 -12.54 8.77
C ASP A 56 -6.03 -12.32 8.42
N TYR A 57 -5.15 -12.38 9.43
CA TYR A 57 -3.71 -12.33 9.21
C TYR A 57 -3.22 -13.50 8.34
N GLN A 58 -3.67 -14.73 8.62
CA GLN A 58 -3.29 -15.89 7.80
C GLN A 58 -3.81 -15.77 6.36
N ALA A 59 -5.02 -15.24 6.17
CA ALA A 59 -5.56 -14.96 4.83
C ALA A 59 -4.72 -13.90 4.09
N LEU A 60 -4.33 -12.83 4.78
CA LEU A 60 -3.47 -11.77 4.25
C LEU A 60 -2.06 -12.27 3.92
N LEU A 61 -1.47 -13.09 4.79
CA LEU A 61 -0.15 -13.69 4.59
C LEU A 61 -0.13 -14.63 3.38
N ASN A 62 -1.14 -15.50 3.26
CA ASN A 62 -1.30 -16.38 2.10
C ASN A 62 -1.49 -15.57 0.81
N PHE A 63 -2.26 -14.48 0.89
CA PHE A 63 -2.46 -13.59 -0.25
C PHE A 63 -1.17 -12.85 -0.64
N PHE A 64 -0.41 -12.35 0.34
CA PHE A 64 0.86 -11.67 0.14
C PHE A 64 1.88 -12.58 -0.54
N THR A 65 2.09 -13.78 0.01
CA THR A 65 3.04 -14.76 -0.54
C THR A 65 2.65 -15.25 -1.94
N ALA A 66 1.36 -15.45 -2.21
CA ALA A 66 0.88 -15.89 -3.53
C ALA A 66 0.91 -14.79 -4.59
N ASN A 67 0.84 -13.51 -4.20
CA ASN A 67 0.74 -12.38 -5.11
C ASN A 67 1.95 -11.44 -5.07
N GLN A 68 3.06 -11.86 -4.47
CA GLN A 68 4.31 -11.08 -4.52
C GLN A 68 4.76 -10.91 -5.97
N GLY A 69 4.91 -9.66 -6.41
CA GLY A 69 5.23 -9.30 -7.81
C GLY A 69 4.04 -9.34 -8.78
N ASN A 70 2.87 -9.81 -8.35
CA ASN A 70 1.64 -9.83 -9.15
C ASN A 70 0.75 -8.60 -8.86
N THR A 71 -0.28 -8.44 -9.68
CA THR A 71 -1.26 -7.36 -9.54
C THR A 71 -2.62 -7.90 -9.11
N PHE A 72 -3.32 -7.11 -8.30
CA PHE A 72 -4.61 -7.48 -7.75
C PHE A 72 -5.55 -6.29 -7.68
N ALA A 73 -6.85 -6.58 -7.69
CA ALA A 73 -7.88 -5.57 -7.50
C ALA A 73 -8.09 -5.31 -6.01
N TRP A 74 -7.94 -4.06 -5.59
CA TRP A 74 -8.22 -3.60 -4.24
C TRP A 74 -9.29 -2.52 -4.27
N THR A 75 -10.34 -2.69 -3.47
CA THR A 75 -11.41 -1.70 -3.35
C THR A 75 -11.15 -0.82 -2.14
N HIS A 76 -11.07 0.49 -2.38
CA HIS A 76 -10.84 1.45 -1.34
C HIS A 76 -12.01 1.48 -0.35
N PRO A 77 -11.77 1.32 0.97
CA PRO A 77 -12.85 1.17 1.95
C PRO A 77 -13.70 2.44 2.13
N VAL A 78 -13.10 3.62 1.93
CA VAL A 78 -13.81 4.91 2.05
C VAL A 78 -14.52 5.33 0.76
N SER A 79 -13.82 5.35 -0.38
CA SER A 79 -14.39 5.83 -1.66
C SER A 79 -15.17 4.76 -2.44
N GLY A 80 -15.05 3.48 -2.07
CA GLY A 80 -15.65 2.36 -2.82
C GLY A 80 -15.05 2.13 -4.21
N THR A 81 -13.97 2.84 -4.56
CA THR A 81 -13.35 2.75 -5.88
C THR A 81 -12.39 1.56 -5.94
N SER A 82 -12.50 0.75 -6.99
CA SER A 82 -11.57 -0.36 -7.23
C SER A 82 -10.33 0.13 -7.98
N TYR A 83 -9.15 -0.21 -7.47
CA TYR A 83 -7.84 0.09 -8.04
C TYR A 83 -7.10 -1.20 -8.36
N THR A 84 -6.29 -1.18 -9.42
CA THR A 84 -5.31 -2.26 -9.67
C THR A 84 -4.03 -1.90 -8.92
N CYS A 85 -3.68 -2.75 -7.95
CA CYS A 85 -2.57 -2.50 -7.04
C CYS A 85 -1.54 -3.63 -7.08
N ARG A 86 -0.37 -3.35 -6.50
CA ARG A 86 0.68 -4.32 -6.17
C ARG A 86 1.25 -4.02 -4.79
N PHE A 87 1.92 -4.98 -4.18
CA PHE A 87 2.71 -4.73 -2.97
C PHE A 87 3.92 -3.86 -3.31
N SER A 88 4.18 -2.85 -2.48
CA SER A 88 5.34 -1.96 -2.64
C SER A 88 6.57 -2.42 -1.85
N THR A 89 6.43 -3.47 -1.04
CA THR A 89 7.47 -4.01 -0.16
C THR A 89 7.61 -5.51 -0.32
N ASP A 90 8.79 -6.01 0.07
CA ASP A 90 9.15 -7.43 0.04
C ASP A 90 8.90 -8.15 1.38
N THR A 91 8.47 -7.41 2.40
CA THR A 91 8.29 -7.91 3.77
C THR A 91 6.93 -7.52 4.31
N LEU A 92 6.27 -8.46 4.98
CA LEU A 92 5.02 -8.24 5.71
C LEU A 92 5.31 -8.02 7.20
N GLU A 93 5.12 -6.80 7.70
CA GLU A 93 5.35 -6.48 9.11
C GLU A 93 4.14 -6.85 9.96
N SER A 94 4.33 -7.73 10.94
CA SER A 94 3.31 -8.11 11.92
C SER A 94 3.87 -8.15 13.34
N GLU A 95 3.12 -7.60 14.30
CA GLU A 95 3.43 -7.58 15.73
C GLU A 95 2.31 -8.31 16.48
N VAL A 96 2.67 -9.31 17.29
CA VAL A 96 1.69 -10.05 18.11
C VAL A 96 1.36 -9.22 19.35
N MET A 97 0.10 -8.84 19.52
CA MET A 97 -0.32 -7.95 20.62
C MET A 97 -0.80 -8.74 21.83
N THR A 98 -1.86 -9.53 21.65
CA THR A 98 -2.45 -10.39 22.68
C THR A 98 -2.95 -11.68 22.01
N ALA A 99 -3.39 -12.66 22.79
CA ALA A 99 -3.80 -13.96 22.27
C ALA A 99 -4.86 -13.81 21.15
N GLY A 100 -4.48 -14.20 19.92
CA GLY A 100 -5.36 -14.16 18.74
C GLY A 100 -5.42 -12.83 17.99
N TRP A 101 -4.67 -11.80 18.42
CA TRP A 101 -4.69 -10.47 17.83
C TRP A 101 -3.29 -9.97 17.45
N ARG A 102 -3.17 -9.41 16.24
CA ARG A 102 -1.93 -8.84 15.72
C ARG A 102 -2.13 -7.43 15.20
N ARG A 103 -1.09 -6.62 15.30
CA ARG A 103 -0.95 -5.39 14.52
C ARG A 103 -0.22 -5.72 13.23
N VAL A 104 -0.72 -5.21 12.11
CA VAL A 104 -0.18 -5.50 10.77
C VAL A 104 -0.11 -4.22 9.95
N SER A 105 0.97 -4.05 9.19
CA SER A 105 1.13 -2.94 8.25
C SER A 105 1.50 -3.48 6.88
N VAL A 106 0.77 -3.05 5.84
CA VAL A 106 0.96 -3.47 4.45
C VAL A 106 0.87 -2.27 3.53
N PRO A 107 2.01 -1.81 2.99
CA PRO A 107 1.99 -0.78 1.97
C PRO A 107 1.71 -1.39 0.60
N ILE A 108 0.77 -0.76 -0.12
CA ILE A 108 0.40 -1.10 -1.49
C ILE A 108 0.51 0.12 -2.39
N GLU A 109 0.71 -0.10 -3.68
CA GLU A 109 0.76 0.99 -4.66
C GLU A 109 -0.03 0.64 -5.92
N GLU A 110 -0.55 1.69 -6.56
CA GLU A 110 -1.27 1.61 -7.83
C GLU A 110 -0.34 1.21 -8.99
N LEU A 111 -0.84 0.36 -9.89
CA LEU A 111 -0.09 -0.13 -11.05
C LEU A 111 0.00 0.87 -12.20
#